data_AF-A0A5Q5CFL2-F1
#
_entry.id   AF-A0A5Q5CFL2-F1
#
_cell.length_a   1.000
_cell.length_b   1.000
_cell.length_c   1.000
_cell.angle_alpha   90.00
_cell.angle_beta   90.00
_cell.angle_gamma   90.00
#
_symmetry.space_group_name_H-M   'P 1'
#
loop_
_entity.id
_entity.type
_entity.pdbx_description
1 polymer ?
#
loop_
_entity_poly.entity_id
_entity_poly.type
_entity_poly.pdbx_seq_one_letter_code
_entity_poly.pdbx_strand_id
1 'polypeptide(L)'
;MAAEDKTAEDTVKTAGTETAPQHGFFVRLYTGTGAFEVVGRRKMWYAISGVIVLIALASILIRGFTFGIDFEGGTKVGMPVAGANGNAEVTQVETVFNETLGKPPESVVIVGSGSSATVQIRSETLSNDEASELRTALFDRFQPIGEDGQPSEQAISDSAVSETWGGQITKKALIALAVFLVLASLYIGIRYERWMAIAAMATLLFDLVVTAGVYSLVGFEVSPATVIGLLTILGFSLYDTVIVFDKVEENTHGFEHTTRRTFAEQANLAVNQTFMRSINTSLISVLPIIALMVIAVWLLGVGTLMDLALVQLVGVIVGTYSSIFFATPLLVSLRERTQLVRDHTRRVLNRRKPGRRSAAVTAPVDDDTVADEPEKVTAASAPVTSAPADKPAPGAKPSRPTSRPSRPTGKRTSRGR
;
A
#
# COMPACT_ATOMS: atom_id res chain seq x y z
N MET A 1 25.82 -74.09 -5.72
CA MET A 1 26.77 -74.14 -4.59
C MET A 1 28.00 -73.35 -5.01
N ALA A 2 28.11 -72.14 -4.45
CA ALA A 2 29.20 -71.16 -4.45
C ALA A 2 30.21 -71.12 -5.62
N ALA A 3 30.08 -70.09 -6.45
CA ALA A 3 31.21 -69.40 -7.09
C ALA A 3 30.81 -67.94 -7.27
N GLU A 4 31.48 -67.02 -6.58
CA GLU A 4 31.90 -65.70 -7.07
C GLU A 4 32.44 -64.87 -5.90
N ASP A 5 33.77 -64.85 -5.79
CA ASP A 5 34.54 -63.84 -5.09
C ASP A 5 35.23 -63.01 -6.18
N LYS A 6 34.75 -61.77 -6.38
CA LYS A 6 35.45 -60.63 -7.00
C LYS A 6 34.46 -59.49 -7.23
N THR A 7 34.53 -58.46 -6.37
CA THR A 7 34.48 -57.02 -6.69
C THR A 7 34.15 -56.24 -5.42
N ALA A 8 35.18 -55.77 -4.73
CA ALA A 8 35.06 -54.82 -3.64
C ALA A 8 35.97 -53.62 -3.94
N GLU A 9 35.53 -52.77 -4.88
CA GLU A 9 36.02 -51.41 -5.04
C GLU A 9 34.92 -50.60 -5.75
N ASP A 10 34.77 -49.34 -5.33
CA ASP A 10 33.77 -48.35 -5.77
C ASP A 10 32.31 -48.49 -5.32
N THR A 11 32.02 -48.01 -4.11
CA THR A 11 30.79 -47.23 -3.83
C THR A 11 30.97 -46.27 -2.64
N VAL A 12 31.85 -45.27 -2.78
CA VAL A 12 31.75 -44.06 -1.94
C VAL A 12 30.70 -43.14 -2.58
N LYS A 13 29.43 -43.37 -2.24
CA LYS A 13 28.33 -42.45 -2.57
C LYS A 13 28.61 -41.11 -1.92
N THR A 14 28.87 -40.11 -2.76
CA THR A 14 28.79 -38.69 -2.50
C THR A 14 27.54 -38.37 -1.66
N ALA A 15 27.75 -38.00 -0.40
CA ALA A 15 26.74 -37.37 0.42
C ALA A 15 26.40 -36.01 -0.22
N GLY A 16 25.28 -35.98 -0.94
CA GLY A 16 24.72 -34.78 -1.52
C GLY A 16 24.47 -33.76 -0.41
N THR A 17 24.92 -32.53 -0.67
CA THR A 17 24.54 -31.32 0.04
C THR A 17 23.01 -31.29 0.14
N GLU A 18 22.44 -31.55 1.33
CA GLU A 18 21.01 -31.36 1.58
C GLU A 18 20.70 -29.88 1.41
N THR A 19 20.30 -29.50 0.20
CA THR A 19 19.62 -28.23 -0.07
C THR A 19 18.35 -28.21 0.77
N ALA A 20 18.29 -27.29 1.74
CA ALA A 20 17.09 -27.03 2.51
C ALA A 20 15.86 -26.96 1.59
N PRO A 21 14.69 -27.52 2.00
CA PRO A 21 13.55 -27.63 1.12
C PRO A 21 13.17 -26.24 0.58
N GLN A 22 13.27 -26.08 -0.73
CA GLN A 22 12.84 -24.86 -1.40
C GLN A 22 11.32 -24.83 -1.35
N HIS A 23 10.77 -24.21 -0.31
CA HIS A 23 9.33 -24.00 -0.18
C HIS A 23 8.83 -23.22 -1.41
N GLY A 24 7.71 -23.65 -1.99
CA GLY A 24 7.12 -23.02 -3.18
C GLY A 24 6.79 -21.55 -2.97
N PHE A 25 6.69 -20.79 -4.07
CA PHE A 25 6.45 -19.34 -4.06
C PHE A 25 5.27 -18.93 -3.16
N PHE A 26 4.13 -19.62 -3.25
CA PHE A 26 2.96 -19.38 -2.42
C PHE A 26 3.21 -19.64 -0.92
N VAL A 27 4.06 -20.61 -0.58
CA VAL A 27 4.41 -20.89 0.81
C VAL A 27 5.36 -19.82 1.35
N ARG A 28 6.30 -19.32 0.55
CA ARG A 28 7.17 -18.19 0.95
C ARG A 28 6.40 -16.89 1.11
N LEU A 29 5.40 -16.67 0.25
CA LEU A 29 4.45 -15.57 0.32
C LEU A 29 3.66 -15.62 1.64
N TYR A 30 3.09 -16.79 1.96
CA TYR A 30 2.29 -16.98 3.17
C TYR A 30 3.13 -16.97 4.46
N THR A 31 4.34 -17.51 4.42
CA THR A 31 5.25 -17.55 5.60
C THR A 31 6.06 -16.27 5.78
N GLY A 32 6.00 -15.31 4.84
CA GLY A 32 6.73 -14.04 4.88
C GLY A 32 8.26 -14.20 4.80
N THR A 33 8.77 -15.33 4.31
CA THR A 33 10.20 -15.70 4.35
C THR A 33 11.03 -15.22 3.15
N GLY A 34 10.65 -14.10 2.53
CA GLY A 34 11.46 -13.45 1.48
C GLY A 34 11.04 -13.81 0.05
N ALA A 35 9.76 -13.62 -0.27
CA ALA A 35 9.26 -13.77 -1.64
C ALA A 35 9.64 -12.58 -2.55
N PHE A 36 9.82 -11.38 -1.98
CA PHE A 36 10.06 -10.15 -2.75
C PHE A 36 11.28 -9.35 -2.25
N GLU A 37 12.08 -8.85 -3.18
CA GLU A 37 13.09 -7.81 -2.92
C GLU A 37 12.55 -6.43 -3.31
N VAL A 38 11.69 -5.87 -2.47
CA VAL A 38 11.12 -4.53 -2.69
C VAL A 38 12.17 -3.45 -2.42
N VAL A 39 12.85 -3.53 -1.27
CA VAL A 39 13.86 -2.53 -0.87
C VAL A 39 15.10 -2.63 -1.76
N GLY A 40 15.51 -3.84 -2.14
CA GLY A 40 16.64 -4.06 -3.05
C GLY A 40 16.43 -3.42 -4.43
N ARG A 41 15.20 -3.46 -4.94
CA ARG A 41 14.80 -2.86 -6.22
C ARG A 41 14.21 -1.44 -6.09
N ARG A 42 14.46 -0.74 -4.99
CA ARG A 42 13.90 0.61 -4.72
C ARG A 42 14.04 1.63 -5.86
N LYS A 43 15.12 1.59 -6.64
CA LYS A 43 15.31 2.50 -7.79
C LYS A 43 14.24 2.29 -8.87
N MET A 44 13.86 1.05 -9.12
CA MET A 44 12.79 0.70 -10.06
C MET A 44 11.45 1.21 -9.54
N TRP A 45 11.16 0.99 -8.24
CA TRP A 45 9.93 1.46 -7.62
C TRP A 45 9.83 2.98 -7.60
N TYR A 46 10.92 3.70 -7.32
CA TYR A 46 10.94 5.16 -7.44
C TYR A 46 10.75 5.65 -8.87
N ALA A 47 11.30 4.96 -9.87
CA ALA A 47 11.04 5.30 -11.26
C ALA A 47 9.54 5.13 -11.60
N ILE A 48 8.93 4.02 -11.17
CA ILE A 48 7.50 3.76 -11.38
C ILE A 48 6.66 4.81 -10.64
N SER A 49 6.88 5.02 -9.34
CA SER A 49 6.16 6.03 -8.55
C SER A 49 6.36 7.44 -9.11
N GLY A 50 7.58 7.77 -9.56
CA GLY A 50 7.89 9.05 -10.19
C GLY A 50 7.13 9.27 -11.50
N VAL A 51 7.03 8.23 -12.35
CA VAL A 51 6.20 8.27 -13.57
C VAL A 51 4.73 8.44 -13.24
N ILE A 52 4.21 7.70 -12.25
CA ILE A 52 2.81 7.82 -11.81
C ILE A 52 2.52 9.25 -11.34
N VAL A 53 3.36 9.82 -10.48
CA VAL A 53 3.20 11.21 -10.01
C VAL A 53 3.32 12.20 -11.16
N LEU A 54 4.24 11.99 -12.10
CA LEU A 54 4.40 12.87 -13.25
C LEU A 54 3.15 12.86 -14.13
N ILE A 55 2.57 11.70 -14.41
CA ILE A 55 1.31 11.58 -15.16
C ILE A 55 0.17 12.25 -14.38
N ALA A 56 0.06 12.01 -13.07
CA ALA A 56 -0.93 12.63 -12.20
C ALA A 56 -0.85 14.16 -12.23
N LEU A 57 0.34 14.73 -12.04
CA LEU A 57 0.56 16.18 -12.07
C LEU A 57 0.34 16.77 -13.45
N ALA A 58 0.81 16.11 -14.51
CA ALA A 58 0.58 16.55 -15.89
C ALA A 58 -0.93 16.60 -16.20
N SER A 59 -1.69 15.59 -15.76
CA SER A 59 -3.13 15.60 -15.91
C SER A 59 -3.77 16.79 -15.19
N ILE A 60 -3.42 16.99 -13.92
CA ILE A 60 -3.98 18.09 -13.11
C ILE A 60 -3.68 19.45 -13.74
N LEU A 61 -2.48 19.65 -14.30
CA LEU A 61 -2.08 20.92 -14.91
C LEU A 61 -2.67 21.16 -16.30
N ILE A 62 -2.84 20.12 -17.11
CA ILE A 62 -3.29 20.25 -18.51
C ILE A 62 -4.82 20.18 -18.61
N ARG A 63 -5.44 19.22 -17.92
CA ARG A 63 -6.89 18.96 -18.01
C ARG A 63 -7.67 19.63 -16.89
N GLY A 64 -7.06 19.78 -15.71
CA GLY A 64 -7.75 20.30 -14.52
C GLY A 64 -8.68 19.27 -13.88
N PHE A 65 -9.55 19.73 -12.98
CA PHE A 65 -10.56 18.93 -12.32
C PHE A 65 -11.94 19.27 -12.89
N THR A 66 -12.79 18.26 -13.04
CA THR A 66 -14.21 18.45 -13.28
C THR A 66 -14.89 18.56 -11.92
N PHE A 67 -15.23 19.77 -11.47
CA PHE A 67 -15.94 19.93 -10.20
C PHE A 67 -17.43 19.70 -10.39
N GLY A 68 -18.07 19.15 -9.36
CA GLY A 68 -19.51 18.98 -9.36
C GLY A 68 -20.29 20.26 -9.11
N ILE A 69 -21.59 20.21 -9.38
CA ILE A 69 -22.54 21.30 -9.05
C ILE A 69 -22.51 21.64 -7.56
N ASP A 70 -22.07 20.69 -6.73
CA ASP A 70 -21.88 20.88 -5.30
C ASP A 70 -20.76 21.86 -4.93
N PHE A 71 -19.86 22.19 -5.87
CA PHE A 71 -18.77 23.15 -5.66
C PHE A 71 -18.94 24.39 -6.55
N GLU A 72 -19.37 24.20 -7.80
CA GLU A 72 -19.56 25.30 -8.76
C GLU A 72 -20.94 25.98 -8.63
N GLY A 73 -21.94 25.29 -8.05
CA GLY A 73 -23.34 25.66 -8.21
C GLY A 73 -23.88 25.16 -9.55
N GLY A 74 -25.19 24.94 -9.65
CA GLY A 74 -25.80 24.50 -10.90
C GLY A 74 -27.00 23.58 -10.73
N THR A 75 -27.51 23.08 -11.85
CA THR A 75 -28.54 22.04 -11.87
C THR A 75 -28.03 20.81 -12.62
N LYS A 76 -28.27 19.64 -12.04
CA LYS A 76 -28.10 18.34 -12.66
C LYS A 76 -29.45 17.75 -12.98
N VAL A 77 -29.60 17.23 -14.18
CA VAL A 77 -30.77 16.45 -14.59
C VAL A 77 -30.29 15.10 -15.10
N GLY A 78 -30.84 14.03 -14.55
CA GLY A 78 -30.48 12.66 -14.88
C GLY A 78 -31.70 11.86 -15.33
N MET A 79 -31.58 11.11 -16.44
CA MET A 79 -32.63 10.22 -16.92
C MET A 79 -32.05 8.93 -17.54
N PRO A 80 -32.78 7.80 -17.54
CA PRO A 80 -32.40 6.61 -18.30
C PRO A 80 -32.18 6.91 -19.78
N VAL A 81 -31.15 6.31 -20.38
CA VAL A 81 -30.91 6.38 -21.83
C VAL A 81 -32.02 5.66 -22.59
N ALA A 82 -32.52 4.55 -22.05
CA ALA A 82 -33.58 3.78 -22.68
C ALA A 82 -34.93 4.50 -22.47
N GLY A 83 -35.54 4.91 -23.58
CA GLY A 83 -36.88 5.48 -23.63
C GLY A 83 -37.78 4.70 -24.59
N ALA A 84 -39.10 4.90 -24.48
CA ALA A 84 -40.06 4.30 -25.40
C ALA A 84 -39.87 4.79 -26.85
N ASN A 85 -39.30 5.99 -27.02
CA ASN A 85 -38.99 6.59 -28.33
C ASN A 85 -37.57 6.25 -28.84
N GLY A 86 -36.90 5.28 -28.23
CA GLY A 86 -35.52 4.89 -28.54
C GLY A 86 -34.52 5.39 -27.51
N ASN A 87 -33.23 5.15 -27.79
CA ASN A 87 -32.16 5.54 -26.88
C ASN A 87 -31.85 7.04 -27.01
N ALA A 88 -31.76 7.73 -25.88
CA ALA A 88 -31.34 9.13 -25.84
C ALA A 88 -29.86 9.26 -26.20
N GLU A 89 -29.58 9.92 -27.33
CA GLU A 89 -28.22 10.27 -27.74
C GLU A 89 -27.84 11.66 -27.19
N VAL A 90 -26.56 11.85 -26.88
CA VAL A 90 -26.01 13.09 -26.30
C VAL A 90 -26.43 14.32 -27.11
N THR A 91 -26.27 14.28 -28.43
CA THR A 91 -26.60 15.38 -29.34
C THR A 91 -28.09 15.73 -29.35
N GLN A 92 -28.96 14.73 -29.23
CA GLN A 92 -30.41 14.94 -29.17
C GLN A 92 -30.81 15.59 -27.85
N VAL A 93 -30.19 15.17 -26.75
CA VAL A 93 -30.43 15.74 -25.43
C VAL A 93 -29.94 17.18 -25.35
N GLU A 94 -28.76 17.48 -25.91
CA GLU A 94 -28.26 18.86 -26.04
C GLU A 94 -29.21 19.74 -26.87
N THR A 95 -29.77 19.19 -27.95
CA THR A 95 -30.72 19.90 -28.81
C THR A 95 -32.00 20.25 -28.05
N VAL A 96 -32.60 19.27 -27.36
CA VAL A 96 -33.80 19.50 -26.54
C VAL A 96 -33.52 20.53 -25.45
N PHE A 97 -32.39 20.41 -24.75
CA PHE A 97 -32.02 21.38 -23.71
C PHE A 97 -31.93 22.81 -24.26
N ASN A 98 -31.24 22.98 -25.40
CA ASN A 98 -31.04 24.29 -26.02
C ASN A 98 -32.34 24.88 -26.58
N GLU A 99 -33.21 24.06 -27.19
CA GLU A 99 -34.51 24.49 -27.70
C GLU A 99 -35.46 24.92 -26.56
N THR A 100 -35.43 24.22 -25.43
CA THR A 100 -36.28 24.53 -24.27
C THR A 100 -35.81 25.77 -23.51
N LEU A 101 -34.51 25.86 -23.22
CA LEU A 101 -33.98 26.89 -22.32
C LEU A 101 -33.28 28.06 -23.04
N GLY A 102 -33.09 27.98 -24.35
CA GLY A 102 -32.42 29.00 -25.16
C GLY A 102 -30.93 29.17 -24.86
N LYS A 103 -30.33 28.25 -24.10
CA LYS A 103 -28.91 28.22 -23.73
C LYS A 103 -28.38 26.78 -23.78
N PRO A 104 -27.10 26.56 -24.15
CA PRO A 104 -26.53 25.23 -24.17
C PRO A 104 -26.30 24.70 -22.74
N PRO A 105 -26.36 23.37 -22.52
CA PRO A 105 -25.90 22.77 -21.27
C PRO A 105 -24.37 22.88 -21.15
N GLU A 106 -23.83 22.84 -19.94
CA GLU A 106 -22.38 22.81 -19.72
C GLU A 106 -21.77 21.46 -20.14
N SER A 107 -22.48 20.38 -19.88
CA SER A 107 -22.05 19.04 -20.30
C SER A 107 -23.23 18.07 -20.36
N VAL A 108 -23.21 17.19 -21.35
CA VAL A 108 -24.11 16.03 -21.42
C VAL A 108 -23.26 14.78 -21.57
N VAL A 109 -23.41 13.83 -20.65
CA VAL A 109 -22.64 12.59 -20.63
C VAL A 109 -23.54 11.40 -20.42
N ILE A 110 -23.23 10.29 -21.09
CA ILE A 110 -23.85 9.00 -20.81
C ILE A 110 -22.98 8.25 -19.82
N VAL A 111 -23.57 7.88 -18.69
CA VAL A 111 -22.91 7.13 -17.61
C VAL A 111 -23.52 5.74 -17.54
N GLY A 112 -22.67 4.71 -17.47
CA GLY A 112 -23.09 3.32 -17.47
C GLY A 112 -23.08 2.68 -18.87
N SER A 113 -23.62 1.46 -18.97
CA SER A 113 -23.63 0.68 -20.21
C SER A 113 -24.84 -0.25 -20.26
N GLY A 114 -25.43 -0.43 -21.44
CA GLY A 114 -26.59 -1.29 -21.61
C GLY A 114 -27.87 -0.67 -21.07
N SER A 115 -28.76 -1.49 -20.49
CA SER A 115 -30.08 -1.06 -20.02
C SER A 115 -30.09 -0.17 -18.78
N SER A 116 -28.96 -0.08 -18.06
CA SER A 116 -28.77 0.80 -16.90
C SER A 116 -28.04 2.10 -17.25
N ALA A 117 -27.74 2.35 -18.53
CA ALA A 117 -27.12 3.59 -18.93
C ALA A 117 -28.06 4.77 -18.66
N THR A 118 -27.52 5.85 -18.09
CA THR A 118 -28.24 7.09 -17.79
C THR A 118 -27.57 8.25 -18.51
N VAL A 119 -28.37 9.19 -19.01
CA VAL A 119 -27.89 10.48 -19.46
C VAL A 119 -27.85 11.41 -18.25
N GLN A 120 -26.72 12.07 -18.04
CA GLN A 120 -26.58 13.14 -17.07
C GLN A 120 -26.29 14.45 -17.79
N ILE A 121 -27.14 15.44 -17.51
CA ILE A 121 -27.09 16.80 -18.03
C ILE A 121 -26.64 17.69 -16.88
N ARG A 122 -25.68 18.56 -17.15
CA ARG A 122 -25.23 19.60 -16.22
C ARG A 122 -25.43 20.96 -16.86
N SER A 123 -25.92 21.90 -16.08
CA SER A 123 -26.08 23.29 -16.48
C SER A 123 -25.86 24.24 -15.32
N GLU A 124 -25.78 25.53 -15.65
CA GLU A 124 -26.02 26.61 -14.69
C GLU A 124 -27.34 26.39 -13.93
N THR A 125 -27.48 27.06 -12.79
CA THR A 125 -28.66 26.92 -11.92
C THR A 125 -29.92 27.27 -12.70
N LEU A 126 -30.82 26.30 -12.79
CA LEU A 126 -32.17 26.47 -13.34
C LEU A 126 -33.12 26.88 -12.22
N SER A 127 -34.04 27.78 -12.52
CA SER A 127 -35.22 28.02 -11.69
C SER A 127 -36.13 26.79 -11.68
N ASN A 128 -37.03 26.69 -10.69
CA ASN A 128 -37.97 25.58 -10.61
C ASN A 128 -38.86 25.48 -11.87
N ASP A 129 -39.20 26.63 -12.47
CA ASP A 129 -40.02 26.68 -13.68
C ASP A 129 -39.23 26.17 -14.89
N GLU A 130 -37.98 26.62 -15.07
CA GLU A 130 -37.07 26.13 -16.12
C GLU A 130 -36.78 24.63 -15.96
N ALA A 131 -36.55 24.16 -14.73
CA ALA A 131 -36.30 22.75 -14.45
C ALA A 131 -37.53 21.89 -14.77
N SER A 132 -38.74 22.37 -14.43
CA SER A 132 -39.99 21.69 -14.76
C SER A 132 -40.23 21.67 -16.27
N GLU A 133 -39.99 22.78 -16.97
CA GLU A 133 -40.14 22.90 -18.42
C GLU A 133 -39.19 21.95 -19.16
N LEU A 134 -37.92 21.90 -18.72
CA LEU A 134 -36.94 20.97 -19.23
C LEU A 134 -37.36 19.51 -18.98
N ARG A 135 -37.86 19.19 -17.79
CA ARG A 135 -38.32 17.83 -17.46
C ARG A 135 -39.45 17.37 -18.39
N THR A 136 -40.43 18.23 -18.63
CA THR A 136 -41.54 17.94 -19.56
C THR A 136 -41.03 17.77 -20.98
N ALA A 137 -40.15 18.66 -21.47
CA ALA A 137 -39.59 18.54 -22.82
C ALA A 137 -38.77 17.25 -23.03
N LEU A 138 -37.98 16.86 -22.03
CA LEU A 138 -37.23 15.60 -22.05
C LEU A 138 -38.16 14.38 -22.03
N PHE A 139 -39.23 14.43 -21.22
CA PHE A 139 -40.22 13.37 -21.18
C PHE A 139 -40.98 13.22 -22.51
N ASP A 140 -41.46 14.32 -23.09
CA ASP A 140 -42.19 14.31 -24.35
C ASP A 140 -41.33 13.75 -25.50
N ARG A 141 -40.04 14.08 -25.50
CA ARG A 141 -39.13 13.63 -26.56
C ARG A 141 -38.71 12.17 -26.41
N PHE A 142 -38.32 11.75 -25.21
CA PHE A 142 -37.62 10.48 -25.00
C PHE A 142 -38.48 9.43 -24.30
N GLN A 143 -39.48 9.82 -23.52
CA GLN A 143 -40.32 8.92 -22.73
C GLN A 143 -39.49 7.89 -21.92
N PRO A 144 -38.60 8.36 -21.02
CA PRO A 144 -37.72 7.50 -20.25
C PRO A 144 -38.51 6.49 -19.42
N ILE A 145 -38.02 5.25 -19.39
CA ILE A 145 -38.69 4.13 -18.74
C ILE A 145 -38.37 4.15 -17.24
N GLY A 146 -39.41 4.17 -16.40
CA GLY A 146 -39.30 4.08 -14.94
C GLY A 146 -39.06 2.67 -14.44
N GLU A 147 -38.91 2.51 -13.11
CA GLU A 147 -38.66 1.21 -12.47
C GLU A 147 -39.77 0.18 -12.70
N ASP A 148 -40.98 0.65 -13.03
CA ASP A 148 -42.16 -0.16 -13.36
C ASP A 148 -42.19 -0.64 -14.82
N GLY A 149 -41.18 -0.28 -15.62
CA GLY A 149 -41.09 -0.63 -17.03
C GLY A 149 -42.01 0.20 -17.94
N GLN A 150 -42.60 1.29 -17.43
CA GLN A 150 -43.44 2.21 -18.20
C GLN A 150 -42.80 3.60 -18.30
N PRO A 151 -43.13 4.41 -19.33
CA PRO A 151 -42.70 5.79 -19.39
C PRO A 151 -43.21 6.60 -18.19
N SER A 152 -42.31 7.27 -17.48
CA SER A 152 -42.67 8.13 -16.34
C SER A 152 -41.79 9.37 -16.27
N GLU A 153 -42.39 10.55 -16.04
CA GLU A 153 -41.63 11.77 -15.72
C GLU A 153 -40.78 11.60 -14.45
N GLN A 154 -41.18 10.71 -13.54
CA GLN A 154 -40.45 10.42 -12.29
C GLN A 154 -39.14 9.66 -12.54
N ALA A 155 -38.95 9.12 -13.74
CA ALA A 155 -37.66 8.56 -14.16
C ALA A 155 -36.61 9.66 -14.40
N ILE A 156 -37.03 10.93 -14.49
CA ILE A 156 -36.15 12.08 -14.62
C ILE A 156 -35.93 12.67 -13.22
N SER A 157 -34.68 12.61 -12.78
CA SER A 157 -34.23 13.19 -11.51
C SER A 157 -33.61 14.57 -11.75
N ASP A 158 -33.93 15.53 -10.90
CA ASP A 158 -33.32 16.86 -10.89
C ASP A 158 -32.69 17.15 -9.51
N SER A 159 -31.51 17.76 -9.52
CA SER A 159 -30.81 18.21 -8.32
C SER A 159 -30.19 19.57 -8.59
N ALA A 160 -30.63 20.58 -7.84
CA ALA A 160 -30.13 21.94 -7.95
C ALA A 160 -29.35 22.32 -6.69
N VAL A 161 -28.21 22.95 -6.88
CA VAL A 161 -27.36 23.48 -5.81
C VAL A 161 -27.08 24.95 -6.06
N SER A 162 -27.32 25.78 -5.05
CA SER A 162 -27.02 27.21 -5.13
C SER A 162 -25.51 27.48 -5.05
N GLU A 163 -25.03 28.49 -5.78
CA GLU A 163 -23.63 28.94 -5.76
C GLU A 163 -23.13 29.25 -4.32
N THR A 164 -23.99 29.85 -3.48
CA THR A 164 -23.64 30.18 -2.09
C THR A 164 -23.35 28.95 -1.24
N TRP A 165 -24.08 27.85 -1.49
CA TRP A 165 -23.82 26.57 -0.84
C TRP A 165 -22.51 25.98 -1.36
N GLY A 166 -22.30 25.99 -2.68
CA GLY A 166 -21.09 25.45 -3.30
C GLY A 166 -19.80 26.07 -2.76
N GLY A 167 -19.73 27.40 -2.72
CA GLY A 167 -18.58 28.11 -2.16
C GLY A 167 -18.31 27.79 -0.68
N GLN A 168 -19.36 27.62 0.14
CA GLN A 168 -19.20 27.23 1.54
C GLN A 168 -18.67 25.80 1.68
N ILE A 169 -19.15 24.89 0.83
CA ILE A 169 -18.74 23.49 0.85
C ILE A 169 -17.31 23.31 0.36
N THR A 170 -16.89 23.98 -0.71
CA THR A 170 -15.49 24.01 -1.16
C THR A 170 -14.56 24.43 -0.03
N LYS A 171 -14.90 25.52 0.68
CA LYS A 171 -14.08 26.02 1.78
C LYS A 171 -14.00 25.03 2.94
N LYS A 172 -15.12 24.42 3.33
CA LYS A 172 -15.15 23.41 4.40
C LYS A 172 -14.35 22.16 4.03
N ALA A 173 -14.43 21.71 2.78
CA ALA A 173 -13.67 20.57 2.27
C ALA A 173 -12.16 20.80 2.34
N LEU A 174 -11.68 21.97 1.90
CA LEU A 174 -10.25 22.33 1.99
C LEU A 174 -9.77 22.43 3.44
N ILE A 175 -10.59 23.02 4.33
CA ILE A 175 -10.28 23.08 5.77
C ILE A 175 -10.21 21.66 6.35
N ALA A 176 -11.15 20.79 6.03
CA ALA A 176 -11.16 19.41 6.53
C ALA A 176 -9.90 18.64 6.08
N LEU A 177 -9.47 18.80 4.82
CA LEU A 177 -8.23 18.21 4.31
C LEU A 177 -7.00 18.73 5.06
N ALA A 178 -6.90 20.05 5.25
CA ALA A 178 -5.78 20.64 5.99
C ALA A 178 -5.73 20.16 7.45
N VAL A 179 -6.88 20.16 8.14
CA VAL A 179 -7.00 19.66 9.51
C VAL A 179 -6.61 18.18 9.59
N PHE A 180 -7.08 17.35 8.65
CA PHE A 180 -6.70 15.94 8.57
C PHE A 180 -5.18 15.77 8.44
N LEU A 181 -4.53 16.49 7.52
CA LEU A 181 -3.07 16.39 7.32
C LEU A 181 -2.28 16.82 8.56
N VAL A 182 -2.74 17.85 9.28
CA VAL A 182 -2.12 18.30 10.54
C VAL A 182 -2.28 17.25 11.64
N LEU A 183 -3.49 16.70 11.81
CA LEU A 183 -3.76 15.68 12.83
C LEU A 183 -3.00 14.38 12.53
N ALA A 184 -2.96 13.95 11.26
CA ALA A 184 -2.19 12.80 10.82
C ALA A 184 -0.69 13.01 11.07
N SER A 185 -0.15 14.19 10.73
CA SER A 185 1.25 14.56 11.01
C SER A 185 1.57 14.50 12.49
N LEU A 186 0.69 15.05 13.33
CA LEU A 186 0.87 15.06 14.79
C LEU A 186 0.83 13.64 15.36
N TYR A 187 -0.15 12.84 14.96
CA TYR A 187 -0.27 11.46 15.39
C TYR A 187 0.97 10.63 15.01
N ILE A 188 1.38 10.68 13.74
CA ILE A 188 2.56 9.96 13.26
C ILE A 188 3.83 10.48 13.95
N GLY A 189 3.96 11.80 14.12
CA GLY A 189 5.12 12.42 14.76
C GLY A 189 5.29 12.06 16.24
N ILE A 190 4.19 11.80 16.96
CA ILE A 190 4.21 11.30 18.34
C ILE A 190 4.48 9.80 18.37
N ARG A 191 3.89 9.05 17.43
CA ARG A 191 3.90 7.57 17.42
C ARG A 191 5.21 6.97 16.87
N TYR A 192 5.91 7.66 15.98
CA TYR A 192 7.06 7.14 15.23
C TYR A 192 8.29 8.03 15.30
N GLU A 193 9.47 7.44 15.03
CA GLU A 193 10.69 8.21 14.86
C GLU A 193 10.60 9.20 13.67
N ARG A 194 11.32 10.30 13.74
CA ARG A 194 11.31 11.39 12.73
C ARG A 194 11.40 10.93 11.27
N TRP A 195 12.22 9.92 10.97
CA TRP A 195 12.43 9.45 9.58
C TRP A 195 11.28 8.59 9.07
N MET A 196 10.68 7.79 9.96
CA MET A 196 9.43 7.08 9.69
C MET A 196 8.29 8.09 9.50
N ALA A 197 8.23 9.13 10.33
CA ALA A 197 7.22 10.17 10.17
C ALA A 197 7.29 10.90 8.83
N ILE A 198 8.49 11.30 8.40
CA ILE A 198 8.70 11.93 7.09
C ILE A 198 8.31 10.98 5.95
N ALA A 199 8.70 9.70 6.03
CA ALA A 199 8.36 8.72 5.00
C ALA A 199 6.84 8.45 4.92
N ALA A 200 6.16 8.36 6.06
CA ALA A 200 4.70 8.20 6.09
C ALA A 200 3.98 9.43 5.52
N MET A 201 4.41 10.64 5.89
CA MET A 201 3.82 11.87 5.34
C MET A 201 4.03 12.02 3.85
N ALA A 202 5.21 11.67 3.34
CA ALA A 202 5.47 11.65 1.91
C ALA A 202 4.63 10.60 1.17
N THR A 203 4.34 9.46 1.82
CA THR A 203 3.46 8.42 1.26
C THR A 203 2.01 8.91 1.19
N LEU A 204 1.51 9.56 2.25
CA LEU A 204 0.18 10.17 2.24
C LEU A 204 0.04 11.25 1.18
N LEU A 205 1.08 12.07 0.99
CA LEU A 205 1.08 13.08 -0.07
C LEU A 205 1.09 12.44 -1.46
N PHE A 206 1.86 11.36 -1.64
CA PHE A 206 1.83 10.56 -2.86
C PHE A 206 0.41 10.05 -3.13
N ASP A 207 -0.26 9.46 -2.14
CA ASP A 207 -1.62 8.95 -2.31
C ASP A 207 -2.60 10.04 -2.69
N LEU A 208 -2.55 11.18 -2.00
CA LEU A 208 -3.38 12.34 -2.29
C LEU A 208 -3.20 12.83 -3.74
N VAL A 209 -1.95 13.01 -4.17
CA VAL A 209 -1.63 13.51 -5.52
C VAL A 209 -2.01 12.50 -6.59
N VAL A 210 -1.75 11.22 -6.38
CA VAL A 210 -2.05 10.17 -7.36
C VAL A 210 -3.55 9.94 -7.48
N THR A 211 -4.29 9.86 -6.36
CA THR A 211 -5.75 9.74 -6.39
C THR A 211 -6.39 10.96 -7.06
N ALA A 212 -5.96 12.18 -6.72
CA ALA A 212 -6.43 13.39 -7.41
C ALA A 212 -6.06 13.39 -8.90
N GLY A 213 -4.85 12.94 -9.24
CA GLY A 213 -4.39 12.82 -10.62
C GLY A 213 -5.22 11.84 -11.45
N VAL A 214 -5.63 10.71 -10.88
CA VAL A 214 -6.53 9.76 -11.54
C VAL A 214 -7.90 10.41 -11.81
N TYR A 215 -8.42 11.17 -10.87
CA TYR A 215 -9.67 11.93 -11.04
C TYR A 215 -9.59 12.90 -12.21
N SER A 216 -8.52 13.71 -12.23
CA SER A 216 -8.25 14.62 -13.35
C SER A 216 -8.08 13.86 -14.67
N LEU A 217 -7.34 12.75 -14.67
CA LEU A 217 -6.96 12.03 -15.89
C LEU A 217 -8.14 11.39 -16.59
N VAL A 218 -9.05 10.79 -15.82
CA VAL A 218 -10.26 10.20 -16.39
C VAL A 218 -11.32 11.29 -16.64
N GLY A 219 -11.29 12.36 -15.85
CA GLY A 219 -12.32 13.41 -15.85
C GLY A 219 -13.50 13.04 -14.97
N PHE A 220 -13.26 12.29 -13.90
CA PHE A 220 -14.29 12.03 -12.90
C PHE A 220 -14.65 13.31 -12.16
N GLU A 221 -15.92 13.40 -11.81
CA GLU A 221 -16.44 14.54 -11.09
C GLU A 221 -15.94 14.55 -9.64
N VAL A 222 -15.49 15.71 -9.18
CA VAL A 222 -15.11 15.95 -7.79
C VAL A 222 -16.33 16.54 -7.09
N SER A 223 -16.98 15.75 -6.23
CA SER A 223 -18.10 16.15 -5.37
C SER A 223 -17.70 16.11 -3.88
N PRO A 224 -18.48 16.68 -2.94
CA PRO A 224 -18.20 16.57 -1.51
C PRO A 224 -18.13 15.12 -1.04
N ALA A 225 -18.90 14.22 -1.66
CA ALA A 225 -18.83 12.79 -1.41
C ALA A 225 -17.44 12.23 -1.76
N THR A 226 -16.83 12.71 -2.85
CA THR A 226 -15.44 12.33 -3.20
C THR A 226 -14.43 12.79 -2.16
N VAL A 227 -14.61 13.99 -1.59
CA VAL A 227 -13.71 14.50 -0.53
C VAL A 227 -13.83 13.64 0.74
N ILE A 228 -15.06 13.27 1.12
CA ILE A 228 -15.29 12.37 2.26
C ILE A 228 -14.63 11.01 2.02
N GLY A 229 -14.82 10.44 0.82
CA GLY A 229 -14.18 9.17 0.45
C GLY A 229 -12.66 9.26 0.40
N LEU A 230 -12.10 10.36 -0.09
CA LEU A 230 -10.66 10.65 -0.10
C LEU A 230 -10.09 10.74 1.33
N LEU A 231 -10.75 11.47 2.23
CA LEU A 231 -10.34 11.55 3.64
C LEU A 231 -10.37 10.17 4.31
N THR A 232 -11.41 9.39 4.02
CA THR A 232 -11.55 8.03 4.53
C THR A 232 -10.39 7.15 4.08
N ILE A 233 -10.03 7.24 2.80
CA ILE A 233 -9.00 6.35 2.25
C ILE A 233 -7.58 6.75 2.62
N LEU A 234 -7.32 8.05 2.85
CA LEU A 234 -6.06 8.48 3.45
C LEU A 234 -5.88 7.90 4.86
N GLY A 235 -6.96 7.78 5.63
CA GLY A 235 -6.93 7.09 6.93
C GLY A 235 -6.61 5.60 6.80
N PHE A 236 -7.18 4.92 5.81
CA PHE A 236 -6.88 3.52 5.52
C PHE A 236 -5.43 3.31 5.05
N SER A 237 -4.93 4.17 4.16
CA SER A 237 -3.54 4.12 3.69
C SER A 237 -2.54 4.36 4.84
N LEU A 238 -2.88 5.27 5.75
CA LEU A 238 -2.11 5.47 6.98
C LEU A 238 -2.04 4.19 7.79
N TYR A 239 -3.15 3.48 7.99
CA TYR A 239 -3.19 2.22 8.74
C TYR A 239 -2.25 1.15 8.15
N ASP A 240 -2.27 0.94 6.82
CA ASP A 240 -1.37 -0.02 6.18
C ASP A 240 0.10 0.41 6.29
N THR A 241 0.39 1.71 6.13
CA THR A 241 1.75 2.25 6.32
C THR A 241 2.26 2.02 7.75
N VAL A 242 1.42 2.25 8.76
CA VAL A 242 1.68 2.03 10.19
C VAL A 242 2.01 0.57 10.46
N ILE A 243 1.24 -0.38 9.91
CA ILE A 243 1.50 -1.82 10.10
C ILE A 243 2.88 -2.22 9.56
N VAL A 244 3.22 -1.74 8.35
CA VAL A 244 4.52 -2.04 7.75
C VAL A 244 5.64 -1.41 8.58
N PHE A 245 5.46 -0.17 9.02
CA PHE A 245 6.47 0.53 9.82
C PHE A 245 6.67 -0.05 11.21
N ASP A 246 5.61 -0.51 11.87
CA ASP A 246 5.70 -1.25 13.13
C ASP A 246 6.56 -2.50 12.95
N LYS A 247 6.37 -3.23 11.85
CA LYS A 247 7.20 -4.41 11.56
C LYS A 247 8.63 -4.04 11.20
N VAL A 248 8.86 -2.92 10.52
CA VAL A 248 10.22 -2.41 10.26
C VAL A 248 10.91 -2.05 11.56
N GLU A 249 10.25 -1.34 12.47
CA GLU A 249 10.77 -0.97 13.79
C GLU A 249 11.09 -2.23 14.61
N GLU A 250 10.19 -3.21 14.65
CA GLU A 250 10.41 -4.49 15.34
C GLU A 250 11.62 -5.24 14.77
N ASN A 251 11.73 -5.37 13.44
CA ASN A 251 12.83 -6.10 12.80
C ASN A 251 14.17 -5.37 12.85
N THR A 252 14.14 -4.04 13.01
CA THR A 252 15.33 -3.20 13.11
C THR A 252 15.68 -2.88 14.56
N HIS A 253 14.88 -3.33 15.54
CA HIS A 253 15.19 -3.15 16.95
C HIS A 253 16.55 -3.78 17.30
N GLY A 254 17.45 -2.96 17.86
CA GLY A 254 18.80 -3.40 18.22
C GLY A 254 19.68 -3.81 17.03
N PHE A 255 19.35 -3.39 15.79
CA PHE A 255 20.10 -3.77 14.60
C PHE A 255 21.60 -3.44 14.69
N GLU A 256 21.95 -2.39 15.44
CA GLU A 256 23.32 -1.92 15.67
C GLU A 256 24.25 -2.98 16.29
N HIS A 257 23.70 -3.92 17.07
CA HIS A 257 24.45 -4.96 17.76
C HIS A 257 24.66 -6.22 16.91
N THR A 258 23.96 -6.35 15.78
CA THR A 258 24.09 -7.50 14.87
C THR A 258 24.70 -7.09 13.55
N THR A 259 25.65 -7.88 13.05
CA THR A 259 26.25 -7.66 11.72
C THR A 259 25.80 -8.72 10.71
N ARG A 260 24.70 -9.43 10.99
CA ARG A 260 24.20 -10.49 10.10
C ARG A 260 23.41 -9.93 8.92
N ARG A 261 22.61 -8.89 9.15
CA ARG A 261 21.75 -8.24 8.15
C ARG A 261 21.88 -6.73 8.20
N THR A 262 21.74 -6.07 7.06
CA THR A 262 21.69 -4.60 6.98
C THR A 262 20.31 -4.09 7.40
N PHE A 263 20.20 -2.79 7.69
CA PHE A 263 18.90 -2.15 7.95
C PHE A 263 17.93 -2.36 6.77
N ALA A 264 18.42 -2.22 5.53
CA ALA A 264 17.65 -2.43 4.31
C ALA A 264 17.10 -3.86 4.18
N GLU A 265 17.89 -4.87 4.55
CA GLU A 265 17.46 -6.28 4.53
C GLU A 265 16.40 -6.57 5.59
N GLN A 266 16.52 -5.97 6.79
CA GLN A 266 15.52 -6.11 7.84
C GLN A 266 14.22 -5.40 7.48
N ALA A 267 14.30 -4.23 6.85
CA ALA A 267 13.15 -3.52 6.32
C ALA A 267 12.47 -4.32 5.19
N ASN A 268 13.25 -4.94 4.30
CA ASN A 268 12.70 -5.82 3.26
C ASN A 268 12.01 -7.05 3.85
N LEU A 269 12.59 -7.63 4.91
CA LEU A 269 11.95 -8.73 5.63
C LEU A 269 10.62 -8.30 6.24
N ALA A 270 10.54 -7.10 6.82
CA ALA A 270 9.30 -6.56 7.38
C ALA A 270 8.20 -6.47 6.31
N VAL A 271 8.52 -5.91 5.14
CA VAL A 271 7.59 -5.86 4.00
C VAL A 271 7.08 -7.25 3.62
N ASN A 272 7.96 -8.25 3.55
CA ASN A 272 7.54 -9.62 3.22
C ASN A 272 6.62 -10.23 4.29
N GLN A 273 6.87 -9.95 5.57
CA GLN A 273 6.07 -10.46 6.68
C GLN A 273 4.68 -9.82 6.76
N THR A 274 4.55 -8.56 6.31
CA THR A 274 3.27 -7.84 6.31
C THR A 274 2.55 -7.88 4.97
N PHE A 275 3.20 -8.34 3.89
CA PHE A 275 2.65 -8.32 2.54
C PHE A 275 1.27 -8.98 2.45
N MET A 276 1.15 -10.25 2.88
CA MET A 276 -0.13 -10.97 2.81
C MET A 276 -1.20 -10.35 3.69
N ARG A 277 -0.82 -9.74 4.81
CA ARG A 277 -1.78 -9.01 5.66
C ARG A 277 -2.32 -7.81 4.90
N SER A 278 -1.44 -7.00 4.31
CA SER A 278 -1.79 -5.77 3.59
C SER A 278 -2.65 -6.07 2.35
N ILE A 279 -2.32 -7.13 1.60
CA ILE A 279 -3.15 -7.59 0.48
C ILE A 279 -4.53 -8.04 0.98
N ASN A 280 -4.60 -8.82 2.06
CA ASN A 280 -5.87 -9.29 2.59
C ASN A 280 -6.74 -8.15 3.11
N THR A 281 -6.18 -7.18 3.85
CA THR A 281 -6.94 -6.01 4.32
C THR A 281 -7.47 -5.19 3.16
N SER A 282 -6.65 -4.99 2.13
CA SER A 282 -7.03 -4.27 0.92
C SER A 282 -8.13 -5.00 0.14
N LEU A 283 -8.02 -6.31 -0.06
CA LEU A 283 -9.04 -7.12 -0.73
C LEU A 283 -10.37 -7.12 0.03
N ILE A 284 -10.33 -7.28 1.35
CA ILE A 284 -11.53 -7.23 2.20
C ILE A 284 -12.19 -5.85 2.14
N SER A 285 -11.41 -4.79 1.96
CA SER A 285 -11.94 -3.41 1.82
C SER A 285 -12.51 -3.15 0.43
N VAL A 286 -11.86 -3.65 -0.62
CA VAL A 286 -12.29 -3.47 -2.02
C VAL A 286 -13.59 -4.22 -2.33
N LEU A 287 -13.80 -5.41 -1.76
CA LEU A 287 -14.99 -6.22 -2.07
C LEU A 287 -16.32 -5.50 -1.78
N PRO A 288 -16.57 -4.92 -0.59
CA PRO A 288 -17.75 -4.10 -0.33
C PRO A 288 -17.84 -2.86 -1.22
N ILE A 289 -16.71 -2.22 -1.53
CA ILE A 289 -16.68 -1.02 -2.38
C ILE A 289 -17.13 -1.39 -3.81
N ILE A 290 -16.63 -2.50 -4.37
CA ILE A 290 -17.07 -3.00 -5.67
C ILE A 290 -18.54 -3.40 -5.63
N ALA A 291 -18.98 -4.09 -4.57
CA ALA A 291 -20.39 -4.45 -4.42
C ALA A 291 -21.28 -3.21 -4.38
N LEU A 292 -20.89 -2.18 -3.62
CA LEU A 292 -21.57 -0.89 -3.57
C LEU A 292 -21.57 -0.23 -4.95
N MET A 293 -20.44 -0.22 -5.65
CA MET A 293 -20.33 0.36 -7.00
C MET A 293 -21.26 -0.35 -7.99
N VAL A 294 -21.31 -1.68 -7.99
CA VAL A 294 -22.21 -2.46 -8.86
C VAL A 294 -23.66 -2.17 -8.51
N ILE A 295 -24.01 -2.14 -7.22
CA ILE A 295 -25.37 -1.82 -6.76
C ILE A 295 -25.76 -0.38 -7.13
N ALA A 296 -24.86 0.59 -6.93
CA ALA A 296 -25.12 1.99 -7.27
C ALA A 296 -25.38 2.17 -8.77
N VAL A 297 -24.58 1.51 -9.62
CA VAL A 297 -24.70 1.59 -11.09
C VAL A 297 -25.91 0.82 -11.62
N TRP A 298 -26.26 -0.33 -11.03
CA TRP A 298 -27.33 -1.20 -11.57
C TRP A 298 -28.71 -1.00 -10.93
N LEU A 299 -28.78 -0.63 -9.65
CA LEU A 299 -30.05 -0.62 -8.90
C LEU A 299 -30.56 0.78 -8.59
N LEU A 300 -29.67 1.78 -8.44
CA LEU A 300 -30.07 3.09 -7.94
C LEU A 300 -29.88 4.21 -8.96
N GLY A 301 -28.96 4.07 -9.92
CA GLY A 301 -28.65 5.15 -10.87
C GLY A 301 -28.13 6.44 -10.21
N VAL A 302 -27.88 6.42 -8.90
CA VAL A 302 -27.50 7.58 -8.09
C VAL A 302 -26.00 7.82 -8.24
N GLY A 303 -25.64 8.92 -8.91
CA GLY A 303 -24.25 9.31 -9.14
C GLY A 303 -23.43 9.52 -7.86
N THR A 304 -24.03 9.99 -6.76
CA THR A 304 -23.28 10.32 -5.54
C THR A 304 -22.69 9.10 -4.81
N LEU A 305 -23.39 7.95 -4.83
CA LEU A 305 -22.85 6.71 -4.27
C LEU A 305 -21.73 6.13 -5.14
N MET A 306 -21.85 6.29 -6.47
CA MET A 306 -20.79 5.92 -7.41
C MET A 306 -19.54 6.76 -7.16
N ASP A 307 -19.67 8.07 -6.98
CA ASP A 307 -18.56 8.99 -6.71
C ASP A 307 -17.76 8.58 -5.46
N LEU A 308 -18.48 8.23 -4.39
CA LEU A 308 -17.88 7.78 -3.14
C LEU A 308 -17.17 6.43 -3.29
N ALA A 309 -17.80 5.47 -3.99
CA ALA A 309 -17.20 4.16 -4.22
C ALA A 309 -15.96 4.23 -5.11
N LEU A 310 -16.00 5.08 -6.14
CA LEU A 310 -14.91 5.24 -7.09
C LEU A 310 -13.66 5.81 -6.41
N VAL A 311 -13.80 6.88 -5.62
CA VAL A 311 -12.64 7.49 -4.92
C VAL A 311 -12.02 6.51 -3.94
N GLN A 312 -12.86 5.75 -3.23
CA GLN A 312 -12.39 4.75 -2.29
C GLN A 312 -11.69 3.61 -3.01
N LEU A 313 -12.22 3.12 -4.12
CA LEU A 313 -11.61 2.05 -4.92
C LEU A 313 -10.23 2.46 -5.41
N VAL A 314 -10.13 3.64 -6.05
CA VAL A 314 -8.86 4.19 -6.54
C VAL A 314 -7.89 4.36 -5.38
N GLY A 315 -8.34 4.95 -4.29
CA GLY A 315 -7.48 5.19 -3.13
C GLY A 315 -7.02 3.92 -2.43
N VAL A 316 -7.83 2.84 -2.33
CA VAL A 316 -7.36 1.56 -1.76
C VAL A 316 -6.23 1.03 -2.64
N ILE A 317 -6.42 1.00 -3.96
CA ILE A 317 -5.40 0.48 -4.90
C ILE A 317 -4.11 1.28 -4.77
N VAL A 318 -4.19 2.62 -4.76
CA VAL A 318 -3.05 3.52 -4.63
C VAL A 318 -2.36 3.35 -3.27
N GLY A 319 -3.12 3.33 -2.17
CA GLY A 319 -2.59 3.16 -0.81
C GLY A 319 -1.96 1.79 -0.57
N THR A 320 -2.52 0.73 -1.15
CA THR A 320 -1.93 -0.62 -1.11
C THR A 320 -0.58 -0.63 -1.83
N TYR A 321 -0.51 0.01 -3.00
CA TYR A 321 0.72 0.12 -3.76
C TYR A 321 1.77 0.95 -3.01
N SER A 322 1.38 2.13 -2.52
CA SER A 322 2.31 3.09 -1.92
C SER A 322 2.87 2.60 -0.58
N SER A 323 2.05 2.01 0.29
CA SER A 323 2.49 1.47 1.58
C SER A 323 3.55 0.37 1.43
N ILE A 324 3.39 -0.50 0.42
CA ILE A 324 4.30 -1.62 0.16
C ILE A 324 5.54 -1.17 -0.63
N PHE A 325 5.34 -0.48 -1.75
CA PHE A 325 6.38 -0.24 -2.75
C PHE A 325 7.01 1.15 -2.69
N PHE A 326 6.42 2.11 -1.97
CA PHE A 326 6.95 3.47 -1.84
C PHE A 326 7.42 3.79 -0.42
N ALA A 327 6.60 3.54 0.60
CA ALA A 327 6.84 3.97 1.97
C ALA A 327 8.12 3.37 2.58
N THR A 328 8.28 2.04 2.52
CA THR A 328 9.45 1.37 3.12
C THR A 328 10.75 1.67 2.36
N PRO A 329 10.78 1.61 1.01
CA PRO A 329 11.95 2.07 0.25
C PRO A 329 12.38 3.50 0.60
N LEU A 330 11.40 4.41 0.73
CA LEU A 330 11.63 5.81 1.09
C LEU A 330 12.27 5.93 2.48
N LEU A 331 11.69 5.24 3.47
CA LEU A 331 12.25 5.16 4.82
C LEU A 331 13.70 4.67 4.80
N VAL A 332 13.98 3.57 4.12
CA VAL A 332 15.35 3.01 4.04
C VAL A 332 16.31 4.02 3.40
N SER A 333 15.87 4.73 2.36
CA SER A 333 16.71 5.72 1.67
C SER A 333 17.00 6.95 2.54
N LEU A 334 16.06 7.37 3.38
CA LEU A 334 16.26 8.43 4.37
C LEU A 334 17.20 7.98 5.49
N ARG A 335 16.98 6.76 6.00
CA ARG A 335 17.78 6.16 7.08
C ARG A 335 19.23 5.92 6.65
N GLU A 336 19.46 5.42 5.44
CA GLU A 336 20.79 5.24 4.87
C GLU A 336 21.57 6.53 4.63
N ARG A 337 20.94 7.73 4.73
CA ARG A 337 21.69 8.99 4.74
C ARG A 337 22.27 9.31 6.12
N THR A 338 21.75 8.71 7.18
CA THR A 338 22.22 8.91 8.56
C THR A 338 23.53 8.15 8.79
N GLN A 339 24.49 8.77 9.49
CA GLN A 339 25.81 8.19 9.80
C GLN A 339 25.69 6.79 10.45
N LEU A 340 24.81 6.67 11.45
CA LEU A 340 24.56 5.42 12.19
C LEU A 340 24.27 4.21 11.27
N VAL A 341 23.34 4.36 10.33
CA VAL A 341 22.92 3.29 9.42
C VAL A 341 24.00 3.00 8.37
N ARG A 342 24.70 4.05 7.91
CA ARG A 342 25.81 3.91 6.93
C ARG A 342 26.97 3.13 7.53
N ASP A 343 27.38 3.47 8.74
CA ASP A 343 28.50 2.82 9.42
C ASP A 343 28.17 1.38 9.77
N HIS A 344 26.95 1.13 10.24
CA HIS A 344 26.44 -0.23 10.42
C HIS A 344 26.46 -1.04 9.12
N THR A 345 25.91 -0.49 8.04
CA THR A 345 25.87 -1.15 6.73
C THR A 345 27.27 -1.47 6.23
N ARG A 346 28.21 -0.53 6.38
CA ARG A 346 29.63 -0.75 6.03
C ARG A 346 30.26 -1.86 6.87
N ARG A 347 29.98 -1.92 8.18
CA ARG A 347 30.45 -3.00 9.07
C ARG A 347 29.92 -4.38 8.63
N VAL A 348 28.62 -4.47 8.31
CA VAL A 348 27.98 -5.70 7.81
C VAL A 348 28.64 -6.15 6.50
N LEU A 349 28.77 -5.25 5.52
CA LEU A 349 29.33 -5.57 4.21
C LEU A 349 30.82 -5.96 4.30
N ASN A 350 31.60 -5.27 5.13
CA ASN A 350 33.01 -5.61 5.35
C ASN A 350 33.18 -7.00 5.98
N ARG A 351 32.28 -7.41 6.87
CA ARG A 351 32.29 -8.76 7.47
C ARG A 351 31.90 -9.85 6.47
N ARG A 352 31.09 -9.53 5.46
CA ARG A 352 30.66 -10.45 4.41
C ARG A 352 31.69 -10.67 3.31
N LYS A 353 32.66 -9.76 3.12
CA LYS A 353 33.72 -9.95 2.13
C LYS A 353 34.58 -11.18 2.49
N PRO A 354 34.59 -12.24 1.66
CA PRO A 354 35.48 -13.38 1.88
C PRO A 354 36.92 -12.89 1.67
N GLY A 355 37.76 -12.94 2.70
CA GLY A 355 39.20 -12.65 2.56
C GLY A 355 39.88 -12.00 3.76
N ARG A 356 39.15 -11.33 4.66
CA ARG A 356 39.83 -10.61 5.75
C ARG A 356 40.20 -11.48 6.97
N ARG A 357 39.83 -12.76 6.98
CA ARG A 357 40.34 -13.74 7.96
C ARG A 357 41.73 -14.31 7.63
N SER A 358 42.23 -14.13 6.40
CA SER A 358 43.53 -14.69 5.99
C SER A 358 44.69 -13.69 6.01
N ALA A 359 44.41 -12.39 5.99
CA ALA A 359 45.44 -11.34 5.92
C ALA A 359 46.02 -10.91 7.27
N ALA A 360 45.62 -11.54 8.38
CA ALA A 360 46.11 -11.21 9.72
C ALA A 360 47.13 -12.23 10.28
N VAL A 361 47.59 -13.20 9.49
CA VAL A 361 48.55 -14.24 9.93
C VAL A 361 49.89 -14.20 9.18
N THR A 362 50.07 -13.32 8.19
CA THR A 362 51.36 -13.17 7.50
C THR A 362 51.90 -11.76 7.73
N ALA A 363 52.50 -11.53 8.89
CA ALA A 363 53.54 -10.51 9.00
C ALA A 363 54.82 -11.10 8.38
N PRO A 364 55.54 -10.39 7.49
CA PRO A 364 56.88 -10.81 7.11
C PRO A 364 57.79 -10.60 8.32
N VAL A 365 58.55 -11.65 8.64
CA VAL A 365 59.68 -11.59 9.56
C VAL A 365 60.80 -10.90 8.77
N ASP A 366 61.18 -9.70 9.20
CA ASP A 366 62.42 -9.06 8.73
C ASP A 366 63.61 -9.87 9.27
N ASP A 367 64.49 -10.24 8.33
CA ASP A 367 65.76 -10.91 8.53
C ASP A 367 66.82 -9.86 8.89
N ASP A 368 67.34 -9.92 10.11
CA ASP A 368 68.60 -9.27 10.46
C ASP A 368 69.42 -10.22 11.34
N THR A 369 70.63 -10.50 10.85
CA THR A 369 71.56 -11.50 11.38
C THR A 369 72.67 -10.85 12.22
N VAL A 370 72.83 -11.42 13.43
CA VAL A 370 74.09 -11.70 14.17
C VAL A 370 74.85 -10.53 14.83
N ALA A 371 74.92 -10.52 16.18
CA ALA A 371 76.08 -11.02 16.94
C ALA A 371 75.97 -10.84 18.48
N ASP A 372 76.37 -11.90 19.18
CA ASP A 372 77.11 -11.99 20.45
C ASP A 372 76.46 -12.18 21.84
N GLU A 373 76.61 -13.45 22.28
CA GLU A 373 76.99 -14.04 23.58
C GLU A 373 76.12 -13.99 24.88
N PRO A 374 76.24 -15.04 25.74
CA PRO A 374 75.15 -15.54 26.58
C PRO A 374 75.40 -15.47 28.09
N GLU A 375 74.35 -15.40 28.93
CA GLU A 375 74.46 -15.88 30.31
C GLU A 375 73.13 -16.32 30.98
N LYS A 376 73.18 -17.54 31.53
CA LYS A 376 72.55 -18.09 32.75
C LYS A 376 71.02 -18.22 32.91
N VAL A 377 70.57 -19.45 32.65
CA VAL A 377 69.88 -20.42 33.55
C VAL A 377 69.25 -19.88 34.85
N THR A 378 67.93 -20.06 34.99
CA THR A 378 67.31 -20.78 36.12
C THR A 378 66.01 -21.45 35.70
N ALA A 379 65.92 -22.75 35.97
CA ALA A 379 64.75 -23.60 35.77
C ALA A 379 63.86 -23.61 37.01
N ALA A 380 62.54 -23.63 36.83
CA ALA A 380 61.60 -24.15 37.83
C ALA A 380 60.30 -24.67 37.17
N SER A 381 60.14 -26.00 37.24
CA SER A 381 58.91 -26.78 37.46
C SER A 381 57.69 -26.68 36.54
N ALA A 382 57.33 -27.85 35.98
CA ALA A 382 56.19 -28.19 35.13
C ALA A 382 54.85 -28.40 35.92
N PRO A 383 53.79 -29.01 35.33
CA PRO A 383 52.89 -28.45 34.33
C PRO A 383 51.40 -28.52 34.78
N VAL A 384 50.51 -27.75 34.15
CA VAL A 384 49.06 -28.04 34.18
C VAL A 384 48.49 -27.95 32.77
N THR A 385 48.12 -29.11 32.27
CA THR A 385 47.35 -29.38 31.06
C THR A 385 45.93 -28.86 31.19
N SER A 386 45.46 -28.09 30.20
CA SER A 386 44.03 -28.07 29.85
C SER A 386 43.89 -27.92 28.34
N ALA A 387 43.54 -29.03 27.70
CA ALA A 387 43.14 -29.07 26.30
C ALA A 387 41.74 -28.42 26.15
N PRO A 388 41.46 -27.70 25.06
CA PRO A 388 40.13 -27.19 24.79
C PRO A 388 39.18 -28.31 24.36
N ALA A 389 37.98 -28.33 24.94
CA ALA A 389 36.93 -29.30 24.66
C ALA A 389 36.47 -29.26 23.19
N ASP A 390 36.36 -30.46 22.60
CA ASP A 390 35.85 -30.72 21.26
C ASP A 390 34.45 -30.18 21.02
N LYS A 391 34.25 -29.65 19.81
CA LYS A 391 32.94 -29.27 19.26
C LYS A 391 32.14 -30.54 18.92
N PRO A 392 30.83 -30.63 19.21
CA PRO A 392 30.02 -31.73 18.71
C PRO A 392 29.74 -31.58 17.22
N ALA A 393 29.91 -32.68 16.47
CA ALA A 393 29.51 -32.81 15.07
C ALA A 393 27.98 -32.75 14.89
N PRO A 394 27.47 -32.27 13.74
CA PRO A 394 26.04 -32.07 13.52
C PRO A 394 25.32 -33.41 13.27
N GLY A 395 24.28 -33.72 14.06
CA GLY A 395 23.40 -34.87 13.80
C GLY A 395 22.78 -35.59 15.01
N ALA A 396 23.13 -35.27 16.25
CA ALA A 396 22.57 -35.95 17.43
C ALA A 396 21.26 -35.30 17.91
N LYS A 397 20.16 -36.07 17.90
CA LYS A 397 18.86 -35.69 18.50
C LYS A 397 19.01 -35.57 20.02
N PRO A 398 18.50 -34.52 20.68
CA PRO A 398 18.58 -34.41 22.13
C PRO A 398 17.61 -35.39 22.82
N SER A 399 18.14 -36.25 23.68
CA SER A 399 17.37 -37.06 24.63
C SER A 399 16.78 -36.15 25.72
N ARG A 400 15.47 -36.27 25.95
CA ARG A 400 14.69 -35.48 26.89
C ARG A 400 14.93 -35.97 28.33
N PRO A 401 15.41 -35.14 29.27
CA PRO A 401 15.41 -35.50 30.68
C PRO A 401 14.00 -35.34 31.25
N THR A 402 13.43 -36.44 31.73
CA THR A 402 12.26 -36.45 32.60
C THR A 402 12.64 -35.91 33.98
N SER A 403 12.28 -34.67 34.28
CA SER A 403 12.10 -34.24 35.66
C SER A 403 11.01 -33.17 35.72
N ARG A 404 10.09 -33.37 36.66
CA ARG A 404 8.79 -32.71 36.78
C ARG A 404 8.92 -31.65 37.87
N PRO A 405 8.70 -30.35 37.63
CA PRO A 405 8.59 -29.38 38.71
C PRO A 405 7.15 -29.31 39.22
N SER A 406 7.00 -29.53 40.52
CA SER A 406 5.79 -29.42 41.33
C SER A 406 5.18 -28.01 41.21
N ARG A 407 3.87 -27.95 40.96
CA ARG A 407 3.06 -26.73 40.89
C ARG A 407 2.76 -26.21 42.31
N PRO A 408 2.96 -24.90 42.63
CA PRO A 408 2.40 -24.33 43.85
C PRO A 408 0.90 -24.03 43.62
N THR A 409 0.06 -24.53 44.52
CA THR A 409 -1.38 -24.32 44.56
C THR A 409 -1.70 -22.98 45.22
N GLY A 410 -2.06 -21.97 44.40
CA GLY A 410 -2.62 -20.71 44.88
C GLY A 410 -4.11 -20.85 45.18
N LYS A 411 -4.49 -20.61 46.44
CA LYS A 411 -5.88 -20.59 46.96
C LYS A 411 -6.73 -19.56 46.23
N ARG A 412 -7.93 -19.97 45.80
CA ARG A 412 -9.01 -19.12 45.29
C ARG A 412 -9.84 -18.65 46.48
N THR A 413 -9.83 -17.36 46.80
CA THR A 413 -10.74 -16.75 47.78
C THR A 413 -12.11 -16.59 47.16
N SER A 414 -13.11 -17.27 47.74
CA SER A 414 -14.52 -16.90 47.61
C SER A 414 -14.90 -16.02 48.81
N ARG A 415 -15.46 -14.84 48.54
CA ARG A 415 -16.36 -14.16 49.47
C ARG A 415 -17.29 -13.28 48.64
N GLY A 416 -18.54 -13.71 48.58
CA GLY A 416 -19.65 -12.81 48.24
C GLY A 416 -19.98 -11.93 49.44
N ARG A 417 -20.37 -10.71 49.14
CA ARG A 417 -21.60 -10.11 49.63
C ARG A 417 -22.07 -9.06 48.64
#